data_AF-A0A1I7S3U8-F1
#
_entry.id   AF-A0A1I7S3U8-F1
#
_cell.length_a   1.000
_cell.length_b   1.000
_cell.length_c   1.000
_cell.angle_alpha   90.00
_cell.angle_beta   90.00
_cell.angle_gamma   90.00
#
_symmetry.space_group_name_H-M   'P 1'
#
loop_
_entity.id
_entity.type
_entity.pdbx_description
1 polymer ?
#
loop_
_entity_poly.entity_id
_entity_poly.type
_entity_poly.pdbx_seq_one_letter_code
_entity_poly.pdbx_strand_id
1 'polypeptide(L)'
;MIDDGYSCLIDCNQTNVNCSADQTREILFQYRTIPSIQSLDKPLEISRITVSMPTPFVSDFVLHHRYRRDFAIEKVNDHVAIISLKRPIRGPKTEIVRITVNTKTPFKALIAHNLIYIEVHVSEYDF
;
A
#
# COMPACT_ATOMS: atom_id res chain seq x y z
N MET A 1 -9.84 -1.17 -9.57
CA MET A 1 -10.69 -0.13 -8.98
C MET A 1 -10.54 -0.25 -7.46
N ILE A 2 -10.29 0.85 -6.76
CA ILE A 2 -10.22 0.89 -5.30
C ILE A 2 -11.59 1.40 -4.85
N ASP A 3 -12.38 0.58 -4.14
CA ASP A 3 -13.78 0.93 -3.79
C ASP A 3 -13.87 2.01 -2.71
N ASP A 4 -12.87 2.11 -1.80
CA ASP A 4 -12.82 3.10 -0.72
C ASP A 4 -11.44 3.79 -0.68
N GLY A 5 -11.21 4.74 -1.59
CA GLY A 5 -9.97 5.49 -1.66
C GLY A 5 -9.92 6.52 -2.78
N TYR A 6 -8.89 7.35 -2.80
CA TYR A 6 -8.59 8.27 -3.89
C TYR A 6 -7.13 8.18 -4.29
N SER A 7 -6.81 8.50 -5.55
CA SER A 7 -5.43 8.62 -6.00
C SER A 7 -5.10 10.05 -6.42
N CYS A 8 -3.86 10.43 -6.15
CA CYS A 8 -3.28 11.71 -6.54
C CYS A 8 -2.14 11.44 -7.51
N LEU A 9 -2.29 11.91 -8.74
CA LEU A 9 -1.22 11.90 -9.73
C LEU A 9 -0.32 13.10 -9.50
N ILE A 10 0.99 12.87 -9.46
CA ILE A 10 1.96 13.94 -9.34
C ILE A 10 2.24 14.47 -10.74
N ASP A 11 1.74 15.67 -11.02
CA ASP A 11 2.08 16.43 -12.22
C ASP A 11 3.19 17.43 -11.91
N CYS A 12 4.36 17.22 -12.50
CA CYS A 12 5.52 18.07 -12.29
C CYS A 12 5.72 19.00 -13.49
N ASN A 13 5.76 20.31 -13.22
CA ASN A 13 6.22 21.29 -14.19
C ASN A 13 7.69 21.02 -14.55
N GLN A 14 7.99 20.94 -15.85
CA GLN A 14 9.33 20.65 -16.40
C GLN A 14 10.42 21.62 -15.94
N THR A 15 10.05 22.81 -15.46
CA THR A 15 10.99 23.82 -14.94
C THR A 15 11.37 23.59 -13.48
N ASN A 16 10.61 22.79 -12.73
CA ASN A 16 10.87 22.49 -11.34
C ASN A 16 11.70 21.20 -11.22
N VAL A 17 13.03 21.37 -11.25
CA VAL A 17 14.00 20.27 -11.17
C VAL A 17 13.81 19.41 -9.92
N ASN A 18 13.38 20.01 -8.79
CA ASN A 18 13.16 19.27 -7.55
C ASN A 18 11.96 18.31 -7.66
N CYS A 19 10.89 18.74 -8.35
CA CYS A 19 9.74 17.89 -8.61
C CYS A 19 10.09 16.80 -9.62
N SER A 20 10.77 17.15 -10.72
CA SER A 20 11.20 16.19 -11.74
C SER A 20 12.23 15.17 -11.24
N ALA A 21 12.98 15.50 -10.19
CA ALA A 21 13.93 14.58 -9.55
C ALA A 21 13.23 13.53 -8.66
N ASP A 22 12.03 13.82 -8.15
CA ASP A 22 11.23 12.83 -7.45
C ASP A 22 10.65 11.84 -8.45
N GLN A 23 10.90 10.55 -8.21
CA GLN A 23 10.43 9.48 -9.09
C GLN A 23 8.99 9.10 -8.81
N THR A 24 8.38 9.64 -7.75
CA THR A 24 7.01 9.37 -7.35
C THR A 24 6.04 9.85 -8.43
N ARG A 25 5.26 8.92 -9.00
CA ARG A 25 4.27 9.20 -10.05
C ARG A 25 2.86 9.32 -9.51
N GLU A 26 2.52 8.47 -8.55
CA GLU A 26 1.18 8.41 -7.98
C GLU A 26 1.23 8.14 -6.47
N ILE A 27 0.33 8.79 -5.74
CA ILE A 27 0.06 8.51 -4.33
C ILE A 27 -1.38 8.05 -4.19
N LEU A 28 -1.57 6.84 -3.66
CA LEU A 28 -2.89 6.26 -3.44
C LEU A 28 -3.23 6.27 -1.95
N PHE A 29 -4.43 6.75 -1.60
CA PHE A 29 -4.96 6.78 -0.26
C PHE A 29 -6.15 5.83 -0.16
N GLN A 30 -6.16 4.99 0.86
CA GLN A 30 -7.24 4.05 1.16
C GLN A 30 -7.63 4.15 2.62
N TYR A 31 -8.92 3.95 2.91
CA TYR A 31 -9.44 3.96 4.26
C TYR A 31 -10.04 2.60 4.60
N ARG A 32 -9.74 2.07 5.77
CA ARG A 32 -10.25 0.79 6.27
C ARG A 32 -10.65 0.93 7.73
N THR A 33 -11.85 0.47 8.05
CA THR A 33 -12.30 0.37 9.44
C THR A 33 -12.30 -1.09 9.85
N ILE A 34 -11.63 -1.40 10.96
CA ILE A 34 -11.60 -2.74 11.56
C ILE A 34 -12.00 -2.66 13.03
N PRO A 35 -12.63 -3.71 13.58
CA PRO A 35 -12.91 -3.78 15.01
C PRO A 35 -11.61 -3.88 15.82
N SER A 36 -11.70 -3.68 17.14
CA SER A 36 -10.62 -4.14 18.02
C SER A 36 -10.58 -5.66 17.99
N ILE A 37 -9.39 -6.23 17.85
CA ILE A 37 -9.18 -7.67 17.71
C ILE A 37 -8.37 -8.16 18.91
N GLN A 38 -8.94 -9.07 19.69
CA GLN A 38 -8.27 -9.67 20.85
C GLN A 38 -7.32 -10.81 20.46
N SER A 39 -7.75 -11.68 19.54
CA SER A 39 -6.99 -12.81 19.02
C SER A 39 -7.20 -12.96 17.52
N LEU A 40 -6.18 -13.49 16.84
CA LEU A 40 -6.19 -13.65 15.39
C LEU A 40 -5.73 -15.05 15.05
N ASP A 41 -6.65 -15.91 14.61
CA ASP A 41 -6.36 -17.31 14.28
C ASP A 41 -5.62 -17.46 12.95
N LYS A 42 -5.86 -16.53 12.02
CA LYS A 42 -5.22 -16.46 10.70
C LYS A 42 -5.05 -15.00 10.27
N PRO A 43 -4.03 -14.66 9.46
CA PRO A 43 -3.87 -13.30 8.96
C PRO A 43 -5.15 -12.78 8.33
N LEU A 44 -5.56 -11.56 8.70
CA LEU A 44 -6.76 -10.91 8.19
C LEU A 44 -6.39 -10.07 6.97
N GLU A 45 -6.99 -10.32 5.80
CA GLU A 45 -6.82 -9.47 4.62
C GLU A 45 -7.44 -8.09 4.87
N ILE A 46 -6.61 -7.05 4.80
CA ILE A 46 -6.99 -5.65 5.01
C ILE A 46 -7.24 -4.95 3.66
N SER A 47 -6.38 -5.25 2.68
CA SER A 47 -6.51 -4.65 1.36
C SER A 47 -5.84 -5.50 0.29
N ARG A 48 -6.32 -5.34 -0.94
CA ARG A 48 -5.79 -5.94 -2.15
C ARG A 48 -5.37 -4.82 -3.10
N ILE A 49 -4.08 -4.79 -3.41
CA ILE A 49 -3.48 -3.78 -4.28
C ILE A 49 -3.31 -4.40 -5.66
N THR A 50 -3.93 -3.76 -6.66
CA THR A 50 -3.79 -4.15 -8.07
C THR A 50 -3.21 -2.97 -8.84
N VAL A 51 -2.09 -3.21 -9.50
CA VAL A 51 -1.40 -2.24 -10.35
C VAL A 51 -1.82 -2.48 -11.79
N SER A 52 -2.37 -1.45 -12.44
CA SER A 52 -2.70 -1.52 -13.87
C SER A 52 -1.46 -1.15 -14.69
N MET A 53 -0.67 -2.16 -15.05
CA MET A 53 0.50 -2.01 -15.92
C MET A 53 0.46 -3.07 -17.02
N PRO A 54 0.88 -2.74 -18.26
CA PRO A 54 0.97 -3.72 -19.32
C PRO A 54 2.16 -4.66 -19.13
N THR A 55 2.05 -5.88 -19.65
CA THR A 55 3.21 -6.77 -19.78
C THR A 55 4.22 -6.14 -20.75
N PRO A 56 5.54 -6.28 -20.53
CA PRO A 56 6.20 -7.19 -19.58
C PRO A 56 6.65 -6.50 -18.27
N PHE A 57 6.00 -5.42 -17.84
CA PHE A 57 6.38 -4.73 -16.61
C PHE A 57 6.01 -5.53 -15.35
N VAL A 58 6.82 -5.40 -14.30
CA VAL A 58 6.65 -6.12 -13.03
C VAL A 58 6.66 -5.14 -11.87
N SER A 59 5.78 -5.34 -10.89
CA SER A 59 5.72 -4.52 -9.69
C SER A 59 6.31 -5.24 -8.47
N ASP A 60 7.16 -4.52 -7.76
CA ASP A 60 7.66 -4.89 -6.44
C ASP A 60 6.92 -4.09 -5.37
N PHE A 61 6.34 -4.78 -4.39
CA PHE A 61 5.60 -4.17 -3.31
C PHE A 61 6.40 -4.24 -2.02
N VAL A 62 6.68 -3.10 -1.42
CA VAL A 62 7.55 -2.98 -0.24
C VAL A 62 6.79 -2.34 0.90
N LEU A 63 6.54 -3.11 1.96
CA LEU A 63 5.99 -2.60 3.21
C LEU A 63 7.08 -1.85 3.99
N HIS A 64 6.76 -0.62 4.41
CA HIS A 64 7.67 0.20 5.20
C HIS A 64 8.01 -0.48 6.54
N HIS A 65 9.29 -0.39 6.94
CA HIS A 65 9.85 -1.20 8.04
C HIS A 65 9.06 -1.09 9.35
N ARG A 66 8.55 0.12 9.67
CA ARG A 66 7.73 0.41 10.86
C ARG A 66 6.51 -0.52 11.01
N TYR A 67 5.90 -0.94 9.91
CA TYR A 67 4.64 -1.68 9.91
C TYR A 67 4.82 -3.19 9.75
N ARG A 68 6.04 -3.64 9.43
CA ARG A 68 6.37 -5.07 9.23
C ARG A 68 6.16 -5.92 10.46
N ARG A 69 5.97 -5.33 11.64
CA ARG A 69 5.68 -6.07 12.88
C ARG A 69 4.23 -6.54 12.95
N ASP A 70 3.31 -5.73 12.46
CA ASP A 70 1.87 -5.90 12.65
C ASP A 70 1.16 -6.27 11.34
N PHE A 71 1.74 -5.89 10.20
CA PHE A 71 1.25 -6.18 8.86
C PHE A 71 2.23 -7.05 8.07
N ALA A 72 1.70 -7.78 7.10
CA ALA A 72 2.43 -8.53 6.10
C ALA A 72 1.94 -8.13 4.70
N ILE A 73 2.83 -8.31 3.72
CA ILE A 73 2.52 -8.11 2.31
C ILE A 73 2.90 -9.37 1.56
N GLU A 74 1.96 -9.90 0.78
CA GLU A 74 2.13 -11.09 -0.02
C GLU A 74 1.92 -10.75 -1.49
N LYS A 75 2.92 -11.05 -2.32
CA LYS A 75 2.82 -10.87 -3.77
C LYS A 75 2.12 -12.08 -4.37
N VAL A 76 0.92 -11.87 -4.90
CA VAL A 76 0.13 -12.92 -5.57
C VAL A 76 0.64 -13.14 -7.00
N ASN A 77 0.94 -12.05 -7.70
CA ASN A 77 1.55 -12.06 -9.02
C ASN A 77 2.25 -10.71 -9.30
N ASP A 78 2.75 -10.50 -10.53
CA ASP A 78 3.50 -9.29 -10.90
C ASP A 78 2.75 -7.96 -10.79
N HIS A 79 1.44 -8.00 -10.62
CA HIS A 79 0.56 -6.83 -10.58
C HIS A 79 -0.32 -6.78 -9.33
N VAL A 80 -0.33 -7.83 -8.51
CA VAL A 80 -1.26 -7.97 -7.39
C VAL A 80 -0.51 -8.33 -6.10
N ALA A 81 -0.80 -7.58 -5.05
CA ALA A 81 -0.35 -7.86 -3.69
C ALA A 81 -1.50 -7.79 -2.68
N ILE A 82 -1.44 -8.62 -1.65
CA ILE A 82 -2.39 -8.64 -0.54
C ILE A 82 -1.68 -8.11 0.70
N ILE A 83 -2.36 -7.20 1.41
CA ILE A 83 -1.94 -6.71 2.73
C ILE A 83 -2.78 -7.40 3.77
N SER A 84 -2.10 -8.06 4.71
CA SER A 84 -2.76 -8.74 5.82
C SER A 84 -2.27 -8.23 7.16
N LEU A 85 -3.17 -8.15 8.12
CA LEU A 85 -2.86 -7.97 9.53
C LEU A 85 -2.43 -9.33 10.09
N LYS A 86 -1.24 -9.41 10.70
CA LYS A 86 -0.69 -10.65 11.26
C LYS A 86 -0.70 -10.71 12.77
N ARG A 87 -1.07 -9.61 13.43
CA ARG A 87 -1.17 -9.53 14.88
C ARG A 87 -2.47 -8.83 15.27
N PRO A 88 -3.10 -9.26 16.37
CA PRO A 88 -4.25 -8.56 16.91
C PRO A 88 -3.90 -7.09 17.17
N ILE A 89 -4.87 -6.21 16.94
CA ILE A 89 -4.71 -4.79 17.12
C ILE A 89 -5.85 -4.29 18.00
N ARG A 90 -5.49 -3.67 19.12
CA ARG A 90 -6.45 -3.12 20.06
C ARG A 90 -6.63 -1.64 19.78
N GLY A 91 -7.90 -1.22 19.67
CA GLY A 91 -8.28 0.17 19.53
C GLY A 91 -8.44 0.88 20.89
N PRO A 92 -8.92 2.13 20.90
CA PRO A 92 -9.14 2.98 19.72
C PRO A 92 -7.82 3.58 19.21
N LYS A 93 -7.51 3.35 17.93
CA LYS A 93 -6.36 4.01 17.28
C LYS A 93 -6.46 4.01 15.76
N THR A 94 -5.74 4.94 15.15
CA THR A 94 -5.52 4.98 13.71
C THR A 94 -4.09 4.58 13.39
N GLU A 95 -3.91 3.64 12.47
CA GLU A 95 -2.60 3.26 11.94
C GLU A 95 -2.54 3.57 10.44
N ILE A 96 -1.49 4.24 9.99
CA ILE A 96 -1.28 4.51 8.56
C ILE A 96 -0.24 3.53 8.03
N VAL A 97 -0.64 2.59 7.19
CA VAL A 97 0.27 1.62 6.57
C VAL A 97 0.81 2.19 5.26
N ARG A 98 2.13 2.44 5.23
CA ARG A 98 2.82 2.91 4.02
C ARG A 98 3.44 1.76 3.24
N ILE A 99 3.13 1.72 1.95
CA ILE A 99 3.63 0.73 0.99
C ILE A 99 4.23 1.48 -0.19
N THR A 100 5.34 0.98 -0.69
CA THR A 100 5.99 1.49 -1.90
C THR A 100 5.84 0.46 -2.99
N VAL A 101 5.39 0.91 -4.17
CA VAL A 101 5.25 0.08 -5.36
C VAL A 101 6.24 0.57 -6.40
N ASN A 102 7.19 -0.29 -6.73
CA ASN A 102 8.18 -0.01 -7.76
C ASN A 102 7.86 -0.84 -9.00
N THR A 103 7.43 -0.20 -10.07
CA THR A 103 7.24 -0.89 -11.36
C THR A 103 8.53 -0.82 -12.15
N LYS A 104 8.97 -1.99 -12.62
CA LYS A 104 10.25 -2.17 -13.31
C LYS A 104 10.05 -2.87 -14.66
N THR A 105 11.00 -2.63 -15.55
CA THR A 105 11.16 -3.42 -16.78
C THR A 105 11.68 -4.83 -16.45
N PRO A 106 11.61 -5.78 -17.41
CA PRO A 106 12.26 -7.09 -17.27
C PRO A 106 13.77 -7.00 -16.99
N PHE A 107 14.41 -5.92 -17.45
CA PHE A 107 15.82 -5.62 -17.19
C PHE A 107 16.07 -4.88 -15.86
N LYS A 108 15.06 -4.86 -14.97
CA LYS A 108 15.08 -4.24 -13.64
C LYS A 108 15.23 -2.71 -13.62
N ALA A 109 15.06 -2.02 -14.75
CA ALA A 109 15.03 -0.56 -14.77
C ALA A 109 13.71 -0.05 -14.18
N LEU A 110 13.77 0.89 -13.23
CA LEU A 110 12.60 1.50 -12.62
C LEU A 110 11.91 2.43 -13.62
N ILE A 111 10.60 2.24 -13.82
CA ILE A 111 9.79 3.08 -14.71
C ILE A 111 8.74 3.91 -13.96
N ALA A 112 8.26 3.40 -12.83
CA ALA A 112 7.33 4.11 -11.97
C ALA A 112 7.60 3.78 -10.51
N HIS A 113 7.52 4.81 -9.67
CA HIS A 113 7.52 4.70 -8.22
C HIS A 113 6.19 5.24 -7.72
N ASN A 114 5.42 4.43 -7.01
CA ASN A 114 4.13 4.82 -6.45
C ASN A 114 4.14 4.59 -4.94
N LEU A 115 3.44 5.47 -4.21
CA LEU A 115 3.25 5.35 -2.77
C LEU A 115 1.80 5.03 -2.47
N ILE A 116 1.57 4.10 -1.55
CA ILE A 116 0.24 3.73 -1.10
C ILE A 116 0.17 3.92 0.41
N TYR A 117 -0.82 4.67 0.86
CA TYR A 117 -1.15 4.90 2.26
C TYR A 117 -2.52 4.27 2.54
N ILE A 118 -2.55 3.34 3.47
CA ILE A 118 -3.79 2.72 3.95
C ILE A 118 -4.00 3.18 5.39
N GLU A 119 -4.99 4.03 5.61
CA GLU A 119 -5.42 4.44 6.94
C GLU A 119 -6.36 3.39 7.51
N VAL A 120 -5.92 2.73 8.59
CA VAL A 120 -6.64 1.68 9.28
C VAL A 120 -7.16 2.25 10.61
N HIS A 121 -8.47 2.48 10.67
CA HIS A 121 -9.18 2.90 11.87
C HIS A 121 -9.58 1.67 12.68
N VAL A 122 -9.07 1.56 13.90
CA VAL A 122 -9.41 0.49 14.84
C VAL A 122 -10.39 1.02 15.86
N SER A 123 -11.60 0.46 15.91
CA SER A 123 -12.61 0.87 16.90
C SER A 123 -12.23 0.46 18.32
N GLU A 124 -12.79 1.13 19.32
CA GLU A 124 -12.66 0.73 20.74
C GLU A 124 -13.40 -0.58 21.04
N TYR A 125 -14.52 -0.83 20.36
CA TYR A 125 -15.34 -2.02 20.59
C TYR A 125 -14.71 -3.28 19.96
N ASP A 126 -14.70 -4.36 20.75
CA ASP A 126 -14.47 -5.72 20.28
C ASP A 126 -15.80 -6.25 19.71
N PHE A 127 -15.79 -6.82 18.50
CA PHE A 127 -16.95 -7.45 17.87
C PHE A 127 -16.72 -8.95 17.70
#